data_AF-A0AA94WV48-F1
#
_entry.id   AF-A0AA94WV48-F1
#
_cell.length_a   1.000
_cell.length_b   1.000
_cell.length_c   1.000
_cell.angle_alpha   90.00
_cell.angle_beta   90.00
_cell.angle_gamma   90.00
#
_symmetry.space_group_name_H-M   'P 1'
#
loop_
_entity.id
_entity.type
_entity.pdbx_description
1 polymer ?
#
loop_
_entity_poly.entity_id
_entity_poly.type
_entity_poly.pdbx_seq_one_letter_code
_entity_poly.pdbx_strand_id
1 'polypeptide(L)'
;EIKSWAFWRAVATEFVGMLLFIFAGLTAIIGSSEDGIAQELKVSLAFALAIATLSQSLGHVSGAHFNPAVTLGLLVSGQISALRCVCYILAQMLGAVAASAIVNGYG
;
A
#
# COMPACT_ATOMS: atom_id res chain seq x y z
N GLU A 1 -22.85 0.42 3.83
CA GLU A 1 -21.45 0.85 3.62
C GLU A 1 -21.21 1.57 2.30
N ILE A 2 -21.47 0.98 1.13
CA ILE A 2 -21.13 1.57 -0.19
C ILE A 2 -21.72 2.96 -0.44
N LYS A 3 -22.90 3.28 0.08
CA LYS A 3 -23.50 4.60 -0.09
C LYS A 3 -22.83 5.70 0.74
N SER A 4 -21.93 5.34 1.65
CA SER A 4 -21.22 6.31 2.50
C SER A 4 -20.03 6.90 1.77
N TRP A 5 -19.91 8.23 1.82
CA TRP A 5 -18.74 8.93 1.33
C TRP A 5 -17.45 8.52 2.05
N ALA A 6 -17.55 8.21 3.35
CA ALA A 6 -16.40 7.75 4.13
C ALA A 6 -15.86 6.39 3.64
N PHE A 7 -16.74 5.53 3.12
CA PHE A 7 -16.33 4.25 2.54
C PHE A 7 -15.46 4.45 1.30
N TRP A 8 -15.91 5.27 0.35
CA TRP A 8 -15.16 5.56 -0.87
C TRP A 8 -13.86 6.30 -0.61
N ARG A 9 -13.85 7.21 0.37
CA ARG A 9 -12.61 7.84 0.84
C ARG A 9 -11.62 6.81 1.34
N ALA A 10 -12.06 5.85 2.16
CA ALA A 10 -11.19 4.81 2.68
C ALA A 10 -10.65 3.88 1.57
N VAL A 11 -11.49 3.52 0.59
CA VAL A 11 -11.06 2.72 -0.58
C VAL A 11 -10.03 3.49 -1.42
N ALA A 12 -10.26 4.78 -1.68
CA ALA A 12 -9.31 5.63 -2.39
C ALA A 12 -7.99 5.79 -1.61
N THR A 13 -8.07 5.88 -0.29
CA THR A 13 -6.89 5.92 0.59
C THR A 13 -6.07 4.64 0.49
N GLU A 14 -6.69 3.46 0.46
CA GLU A 14 -5.98 2.19 0.26
C GLU A 14 -5.31 2.11 -1.12
N PHE A 15 -5.97 2.60 -2.17
CA PHE A 15 -5.39 2.69 -3.51
C PHE A 15 -4.16 3.62 -3.52
N VAL A 16 -4.31 4.85 -3.04
CA VAL A 16 -3.23 5.86 -3.05
C VAL A 16 -2.08 5.42 -2.14
N GLY A 17 -2.38 4.88 -0.96
CA GLY A 17 -1.35 4.40 -0.04
C GLY A 17 -0.58 3.21 -0.62
N MET A 18 -1.27 2.24 -1.23
CA MET A 18 -0.60 1.12 -1.88
C MET A 18 0.23 1.56 -3.09
N LEU A 19 -0.25 2.54 -3.86
CA LEU A 19 0.49 3.14 -4.96
C LEU A 19 1.80 3.77 -4.46
N LEU A 20 1.73 4.64 -3.44
CA LEU A 20 2.90 5.30 -2.88
C LEU A 20 3.88 4.31 -2.23
N PHE A 21 3.35 3.29 -1.55
CA PHE A 21 4.14 2.25 -0.90
C PHE A 21 4.99 1.46 -1.91
N ILE A 22 4.35 0.95 -2.98
CA ILE A 22 5.05 0.20 -4.02
C ILE A 22 5.97 1.11 -4.85
N PHE A 23 5.55 2.35 -5.11
CA PHE A 23 6.39 3.32 -5.81
C PHE A 23 7.70 3.58 -5.05
N ALA A 24 7.62 3.88 -3.75
CA ALA A 24 8.81 4.11 -2.91
C ALA A 24 9.71 2.87 -2.82
N GLY A 25 9.12 1.68 -2.69
CA GLY A 25 9.85 0.42 -2.64
C GLY A 25 10.60 0.11 -3.93
N LEU A 26 9.91 0.15 -5.08
CA LEU A 26 10.50 -0.17 -6.38
C LEU A 26 11.56 0.86 -6.81
N THR A 27 11.33 2.15 -6.55
CA THR A 27 12.33 3.19 -6.84
C THR A 27 13.59 3.02 -5.99
N ALA A 28 13.47 2.61 -4.72
CA ALA A 28 14.62 2.30 -3.88
C ALA A 28 15.45 1.11 -4.40
N ILE A 29 14.78 0.11 -5.00
CA ILE A 29 15.43 -1.06 -5.62
C ILE A 29 16.21 -0.65 -6.87
N ILE A 30 15.56 0.04 -7.81
CA ILE A 30 16.14 0.36 -9.13
C ILE A 30 17.18 1.50 -9.04
N GLY A 31 17.01 2.43 -8.09
CA GLY A 31 17.90 3.58 -7.91
C GLY A 31 19.26 3.27 -7.25
N SER A 32 19.64 2.00 -7.07
CA SER A 32 21.01 1.62 -6.66
C SER A 32 21.63 0.68 -7.68
N SER A 33 22.88 0.99 -8.00
CA SER A 33 23.83 0.12 -8.68
C SER A 33 24.87 -0.49 -7.72
N GLU A 34 24.69 -0.31 -6.41
CA GLU A 34 25.53 -0.94 -5.37
C GLU A 34 24.97 -2.31 -5.02
N ASP A 35 25.84 -3.34 -5.01
CA ASP A 35 25.49 -4.69 -4.58
C ASP A 35 25.90 -4.94 -3.11
N GLY A 36 25.06 -5.64 -2.36
CA GLY A 36 25.36 -6.13 -1.01
C GLY A 36 24.56 -5.48 0.12
N ILE A 37 25.05 -5.59 1.35
CA ILE A 37 24.33 -5.23 2.59
C ILE A 37 23.79 -3.79 2.57
N ALA A 38 24.52 -2.85 1.99
CA ALA A 38 24.10 -1.45 1.90
C ALA A 38 22.79 -1.28 1.09
N GLN A 39 22.63 -2.03 0.00
CA GLN A 39 21.41 -2.02 -0.79
C GLN A 39 20.24 -2.64 -0.03
N GLU A 40 20.45 -3.79 0.61
CA GLU A 40 19.41 -4.46 1.40
C GLU A 40 18.90 -3.58 2.55
N LEU A 41 19.82 -2.88 3.24
CA LEU A 41 19.47 -1.92 4.28
C LEU A 41 18.70 -0.72 3.72
N LYS A 42 19.12 -0.17 2.57
CA LYS A 42 18.41 0.93 1.94
C LYS A 42 16.99 0.55 1.53
N VAL A 43 16.81 -0.60 0.88
CA VAL A 43 15.51 -1.09 0.43
C VAL A 43 14.61 -1.38 1.63
N SER A 44 15.10 -2.13 2.62
CA SER A 44 14.33 -2.43 3.83
C SER A 44 13.92 -1.17 4.60
N LEU A 45 14.81 -0.19 4.73
CA LEU A 45 14.52 1.08 5.36
C LEU A 45 13.49 1.90 4.55
N ALA A 46 13.59 1.91 3.22
CA ALA A 46 12.62 2.59 2.37
C ALA A 46 11.20 2.02 2.53
N PHE A 47 11.06 0.69 2.52
CA PHE A 47 9.78 0.04 2.78
C PHE A 47 9.26 0.33 4.21
N ALA A 48 10.13 0.23 5.22
CA ALA A 48 9.75 0.48 6.62
C ALA A 48 9.31 1.93 6.86
N LEU A 49 10.04 2.91 6.32
CA LEU A 49 9.68 4.32 6.44
C LEU A 49 8.41 4.63 5.64
N ALA A 50 8.26 4.08 4.42
CA ALA A 50 7.06 4.29 3.62
C ALA A 50 5.81 3.79 4.35
N ILE A 51 5.82 2.55 4.87
CA ILE A 51 4.65 2.03 5.59
C ILE A 51 4.39 2.78 6.90
N ALA A 52 5.43 3.19 7.63
CA ALA A 52 5.28 3.98 8.86
C ALA A 52 4.65 5.35 8.58
N THR A 53 5.16 6.07 7.57
CA THR A 53 4.62 7.37 7.17
C THR A 53 3.18 7.24 6.67
N LEU A 54 2.90 6.29 5.78
CA LEU A 54 1.56 6.09 5.25
C LEU A 54 0.57 5.68 6.35
N SER A 55 0.97 4.79 7.26
CA SER A 55 0.14 4.40 8.41
C SER A 55 -0.17 5.61 9.29
N GLN A 56 0.83 6.43 9.61
CA GLN A 56 0.64 7.63 10.40
C GLN A 56 -0.28 8.66 9.71
N SER A 57 -0.11 8.87 8.41
CA SER A 57 -0.85 9.88 7.65
C SER A 57 -2.26 9.44 7.26
N LEU A 58 -2.48 8.16 6.97
CA LEU A 58 -3.70 7.65 6.34
C LEU A 58 -4.48 6.66 7.20
N GLY A 59 -3.89 6.18 8.31
CA GLY A 59 -4.52 5.21 9.20
C GLY A 59 -5.87 5.66 9.76
N HIS A 60 -6.04 6.95 10.03
CA HIS A 60 -7.29 7.53 10.52
C HIS A 60 -8.45 7.48 9.51
N VAL A 61 -8.17 7.26 8.22
CA VAL A 61 -9.19 7.21 7.15
C VAL A 61 -9.58 5.79 6.81
N SER A 62 -8.59 4.92 6.51
CA SER A 62 -8.87 3.55 6.01
C SER A 62 -8.55 2.43 6.98
N GLY A 63 -7.78 2.70 8.03
CA GLY A 63 -7.10 1.68 8.84
C GLY A 63 -5.69 1.33 8.33
N ALA A 64 -5.26 1.92 7.21
CA ALA A 64 -3.93 1.75 6.62
C ALA A 64 -3.51 0.28 6.47
N HIS A 65 -4.35 -0.53 5.81
CA HIS A 65 -4.02 -1.94 5.63
C HIS A 65 -2.86 -2.12 4.64
N PHE A 66 -2.95 -1.44 3.49
CA PHE A 66 -1.95 -1.43 2.40
C PHE A 66 -1.40 -2.81 2.04
N ASN A 67 -2.20 -3.85 2.27
CA ASN A 67 -1.79 -5.23 2.17
C ASN A 67 -3.04 -6.13 2.12
N PRO A 68 -3.20 -6.94 1.05
CA PRO A 68 -4.32 -7.87 0.93
C PRO A 68 -4.36 -8.91 2.05
N ALA A 69 -3.21 -9.40 2.51
CA ALA A 69 -3.12 -10.40 3.58
C ALA A 69 -3.57 -9.82 4.93
N VAL A 70 -3.18 -8.57 5.24
CA VAL A 70 -3.64 -7.87 6.46
C VAL A 70 -5.14 -7.63 6.39
N THR A 71 -5.65 -7.20 5.23
CA THR A 71 -7.08 -6.99 5.01
C THR A 71 -7.88 -8.27 5.20
N LEU A 72 -7.39 -9.40 4.67
CA LEU A 72 -8.00 -10.72 4.90
C LEU A 72 -7.94 -11.14 6.37
N GLY A 73 -6.82 -10.91 7.06
CA GLY A 73 -6.69 -11.21 8.49
C GLY A 73 -7.70 -10.46 9.36
N LEU A 74 -7.98 -9.20 9.01
CA LEU A 74 -9.00 -8.39 9.67
C LEU A 74 -10.42 -8.84 9.35
N LEU A 75 -10.67 -9.37 8.14
CA LEU A 75 -11.94 -10.00 7.80
C LEU A 75 -12.18 -11.27 8.64
N VAL A 76 -11.18 -12.16 8.73
CA VAL A 76 -11.26 -13.39 9.53
C VAL A 76 -11.44 -13.08 11.01
N SER A 77 -10.84 -11.98 11.48
CA SER A 77 -11.00 -11.48 12.85
C SER A 77 -12.33 -10.75 13.09
N GLY A 78 -13.20 -10.64 12.07
CA GLY A 78 -14.52 -9.99 12.17
C GLY A 78 -14.47 -8.46 12.33
N GLN A 79 -13.32 -7.82 12.05
CA GLN A 79 -13.15 -6.37 12.22
C GLN A 79 -13.63 -5.56 11.01
N ILE A 80 -13.73 -6.18 9.83
CA ILE A 80 -14.23 -5.55 8.60
C ILE A 80 -15.30 -6.40 7.92
N SER A 81 -16.16 -5.78 7.11
CA SER A 81 -17.12 -6.50 6.29
C SER A 81 -16.46 -7.17 5.08
N ALA A 82 -17.03 -8.28 4.60
CA ALA A 82 -16.54 -8.98 3.41
C ALA A 82 -16.52 -8.07 2.17
N LEU A 83 -17.50 -7.17 2.06
CA LEU A 83 -17.58 -6.23 0.95
C LEU A 83 -16.46 -5.17 1.02
N ARG A 84 -16.17 -4.63 2.20
CA ARG A 84 -15.03 -3.73 2.41
C ARG A 84 -13.71 -4.42 2.09
N CYS A 85 -13.55 -5.67 2.53
CA CYS A 85 -12.38 -6.50 2.25
C CYS A 85 -12.12 -6.61 0.74
N VAL A 86 -13.13 -7.01 -0.04
CA VAL A 86 -12.99 -7.13 -1.50
C VAL A 86 -12.63 -5.80 -2.14
N CYS A 87 -13.31 -4.70 -1.78
CA CYS A 87 -13.00 -3.38 -2.34
C CYS A 87 -11.58 -2.91 -1.98
N TYR A 88 -11.11 -3.17 -0.76
CA TYR A 88 -9.75 -2.81 -0.33
C TYR A 88 -8.70 -3.61 -1.09
N ILE A 89 -8.89 -4.92 -1.23
CA ILE A 89 -7.96 -5.78 -1.98
C ILE A 89 -7.86 -5.32 -3.44
N LEU A 90 -9.00 -5.04 -4.08
CA LEU A 90 -9.00 -4.52 -5.45
C LEU A 90 -8.28 -3.16 -5.54
N ALA A 91 -8.54 -2.24 -4.62
CA ALA A 91 -7.86 -0.96 -4.56
C ALA A 91 -6.34 -1.11 -4.36
N GLN A 92 -5.92 -2.00 -3.47
CA GLN A 92 -4.50 -2.29 -3.22
C GLN A 92 -3.84 -2.89 -4.47
N MET A 93 -4.46 -3.89 -5.11
CA MET A 93 -3.90 -4.50 -6.32
C MET A 93 -3.79 -3.49 -7.47
N LEU A 94 -4.82 -2.66 -7.69
CA LEU A 94 -4.78 -1.61 -8.69
C LEU A 94 -3.70 -0.56 -8.38
N GLY A 95 -3.55 -0.16 -7.11
CA GLY A 95 -2.51 0.78 -6.68
C GLY A 95 -1.10 0.24 -6.91
N ALA A 96 -0.87 -1.03 -6.60
CA ALA A 96 0.40 -1.71 -6.83
C ALA A 96 0.75 -1.81 -8.32
N VAL A 97 -0.22 -2.19 -9.16
CA VAL A 97 -0.02 -2.27 -10.63
C VAL A 97 0.25 -0.88 -11.21
N ALA A 98 -0.51 0.14 -10.79
CA ALA A 98 -0.30 1.51 -11.22
C ALA A 98 1.10 2.02 -10.83
N ALA A 99 1.53 1.78 -9.60
CA ALA A 99 2.88 2.14 -9.14
C ALA A 99 3.97 1.46 -9.97
N SER A 100 3.84 0.15 -10.21
CA SER A 100 4.79 -0.59 -11.05
C SER A 100 4.83 -0.06 -12.49
N ALA A 101 3.68 0.26 -13.08
CA ALA A 101 3.61 0.85 -14.41
C ALA A 101 4.26 2.24 -14.46
N ILE A 102 4.05 3.07 -13.44
CA ILE A 102 4.71 4.38 -13.31
C ILE A 102 6.22 4.20 -13.26
N VAL A 103 6.72 3.36 -12.36
CA VAL A 103 8.17 3.13 -12.19
C VAL A 103 8.80 2.56 -13.46
N ASN A 104 8.14 1.63 -14.14
CA ASN A 104 8.60 1.07 -15.42
C ASN A 104 8.61 2.10 -16.57
N GLY A 105 7.76 3.14 -16.50
CA GLY A 105 7.79 4.24 -17.47
C GLY A 105 8.94 5.23 -17.25
N TYR A 106 9.55 5.24 -16.06
CA TYR A 106 10.71 6.07 -15.71
C TYR A 106 12.05 5.33 -15.83
N GLY A 107 12.04 3.99 -15.75
CA GLY A 107 13.23 3.13 -15.77
C GLY A 107 13.69 2.73 -17.16
#